data_AF-A0A1F1UVY7-F1
#
_entry.id   AF-A0A1F1UVY7-F1
#
_cell.length_a   1.000
_cell.length_b   1.000
_cell.length_c   1.000
_cell.angle_alpha   90.00
_cell.angle_beta   90.00
_cell.angle_gamma   90.00
#
_symmetry.space_group_name_H-M   'P 1'
#
loop_
_entity.id
_entity.type
_entity.pdbx_description
1 polymer ?
#
loop_
_entity_poly.entity_id
_entity_poly.type
_entity_poly.pdbx_seq_one_letter_code
_entity_poly.pdbx_strand_id
1 'polypeptide(L)'
;MWFDGYLRQFGNRLEDFLSVAVPEALAELTPSQREQVTNGVDEFPFEIVLEILNSKHSHEDTVSRILAITGTWMNAASGSQWTVGPLSSTAYSERVGVGVRWGELAFSPLLGISENLVDTFPTWPGVLMEFARMQEDDRDYFRQRMQEILEET
;
A
#
# COMPACT_ATOMS: atom_id res chain seq x y z
N MET A 1 -13.29 -7.73 -25.05
CA MET A 1 -13.66 -7.62 -23.62
C MET A 1 -12.50 -8.10 -22.75
N TRP A 2 -11.40 -7.36 -22.74
CA TRP A 2 -10.25 -7.64 -21.85
C TRP A 2 -10.46 -6.99 -20.47
N PHE A 3 -11.14 -5.84 -20.45
CA PHE A 3 -11.57 -5.14 -19.24
C PHE A 3 -12.50 -5.96 -18.33
N ASP A 4 -13.43 -6.73 -18.90
CA ASP A 4 -14.39 -7.53 -18.12
C ASP A 4 -13.74 -8.72 -17.40
N GLY A 5 -12.74 -9.36 -18.03
CA GLY A 5 -11.94 -10.42 -17.39
C GLY A 5 -11.03 -9.85 -16.30
N TYR A 6 -10.43 -8.69 -16.55
CA TYR A 6 -9.56 -7.97 -15.62
C TYR A 6 -10.30 -7.59 -14.32
N LEU A 7 -11.45 -6.93 -14.43
CA LEU A 7 -12.25 -6.57 -13.25
C LEU A 7 -12.71 -7.81 -12.47
N ARG A 8 -13.07 -8.89 -13.17
CA ARG A 8 -13.58 -10.10 -12.53
C ARG A 8 -12.50 -10.90 -11.79
N GLN A 9 -11.27 -10.94 -12.29
CA GLN A 9 -10.21 -11.70 -11.64
C GLN A 9 -9.46 -10.88 -10.58
N PHE A 10 -9.14 -9.62 -10.90
CA PHE A 10 -8.33 -8.78 -10.02
C PHE A 10 -9.17 -7.92 -9.08
N GLY A 11 -10.37 -7.51 -9.49
CA GLY A 11 -11.33 -6.85 -8.61
C GLY A 11 -11.72 -7.77 -7.45
N ASN A 12 -11.98 -9.07 -7.73
CA ASN A 12 -12.24 -10.05 -6.68
C ASN A 12 -11.06 -10.20 -5.72
N ARG A 13 -9.81 -10.24 -6.21
CA ARG A 13 -8.62 -10.32 -5.34
C ARG A 13 -8.42 -9.06 -4.50
N LEU A 14 -8.69 -7.88 -5.06
CA LEU A 14 -8.64 -6.64 -4.30
C LEU A 14 -9.75 -6.60 -3.25
N GLU A 15 -10.96 -7.02 -3.61
CA GLU A 15 -12.09 -7.12 -2.67
C GLU A 15 -11.79 -8.10 -1.53
N ASP A 16 -11.26 -9.28 -1.83
CA ASP A 16 -10.83 -10.26 -0.82
C ASP A 16 -9.74 -9.68 0.08
N PHE A 17 -8.75 -8.98 -0.49
CA PHE A 17 -7.70 -8.33 0.27
C PHE A 17 -8.25 -7.25 1.22
N LEU A 18 -9.16 -6.40 0.74
CA LEU A 18 -9.77 -5.33 1.53
C LEU A 18 -10.76 -5.84 2.58
N SER A 19 -11.46 -6.93 2.31
CA SER A 19 -12.48 -7.49 3.21
C SER A 19 -11.92 -8.48 4.23
N VAL A 20 -10.75 -9.07 3.97
CA VAL A 20 -10.12 -10.09 4.83
C VAL A 20 -8.77 -9.64 5.34
N ALA A 21 -7.78 -9.49 4.44
CA ALA A 21 -6.38 -9.29 4.83
C ALA A 21 -6.14 -7.95 5.54
N VAL A 22 -6.77 -6.85 5.08
CA VAL A 22 -6.65 -5.53 5.73
C VAL A 22 -7.24 -5.55 7.15
N PRO A 23 -8.49 -6.00 7.39
CA PRO A 23 -9.03 -6.15 8.73
C PRO A 23 -8.18 -7.03 9.64
N GLU A 24 -7.67 -8.17 9.14
CA GLU A 24 -6.82 -9.07 9.91
C GLU A 24 -5.51 -8.40 10.36
N ALA A 25 -4.81 -7.72 9.43
CA ALA A 25 -3.59 -6.99 9.76
C ALA A 25 -3.84 -5.87 10.78
N LEU A 26 -4.94 -5.12 10.65
CA LEU A 26 -5.30 -4.05 11.58
C LEU A 26 -5.76 -4.57 12.95
N ALA A 27 -6.31 -5.79 13.03
CA ALA A 27 -6.79 -6.38 14.27
C ALA A 27 -5.65 -6.69 15.25
N GLU A 28 -4.46 -6.96 14.74
CA GLU A 28 -3.28 -7.28 15.55
C GLU A 28 -2.55 -6.06 16.12
N LEU A 29 -2.83 -4.88 15.57
CA LEU A 29 -2.27 -3.63 16.08
C LEU A 29 -2.84 -3.26 17.45
N THR A 30 -2.00 -2.63 18.27
CA THR A 30 -2.48 -1.92 19.46
C THR A 30 -3.44 -0.79 19.07
N PRO A 31 -4.31 -0.32 19.98
CA PRO A 31 -5.24 0.77 19.67
C PRO A 31 -4.57 2.02 19.09
N SER A 32 -3.40 2.42 19.62
CA SER A 32 -2.65 3.59 19.14
C SER A 32 -2.03 3.37 17.76
N GLN A 33 -1.46 2.18 17.50
CA GLN A 33 -0.93 1.83 16.18
C GLN A 33 -2.04 1.80 15.13
N ARG A 34 -3.20 1.23 15.50
CA ARG A 34 -4.37 1.22 14.62
C ARG A 34 -4.81 2.63 14.28
N GLU A 35 -4.89 3.51 15.29
CA GLU A 35 -5.27 4.91 15.09
C GLU A 35 -4.30 5.63 14.14
N GLN A 36 -2.98 5.46 14.33
CA GLN A 36 -1.96 6.03 13.44
C GLN A 36 -2.20 5.61 11.98
N VAL A 37 -2.43 4.32 11.75
CA VAL A 37 -2.62 3.76 10.41
C VAL A 37 -3.97 4.17 9.80
N THR A 38 -5.08 4.08 10.55
CA THR A 38 -6.41 4.32 9.98
C THR A 38 -6.74 5.80 9.82
N ASN A 39 -6.16 6.66 10.65
CA ASN A 39 -6.36 8.11 10.56
C ASN A 39 -5.25 8.79 9.75
N GLY A 40 -4.19 8.05 9.36
CA GLY A 40 -3.08 8.58 8.57
C GLY A 40 -2.36 9.72 9.29
N VAL A 41 -2.29 9.65 10.62
CA VAL A 41 -1.68 10.68 11.47
C VAL A 41 -0.17 10.50 11.47
N ASP A 42 0.55 11.61 11.61
CA ASP A 42 2.00 11.65 11.78
C ASP A 42 2.80 11.06 10.59
N GLU A 43 4.05 10.69 10.85
CA GLU A 43 4.99 10.09 9.91
C GLU A 43 4.59 8.64 9.56
N PHE A 44 5.26 8.10 8.55
CA PHE A 44 5.11 6.70 8.14
C PHE A 44 5.20 5.74 9.35
N PRO A 45 4.36 4.69 9.45
CA PRO A 45 4.32 3.74 10.58
C PRO A 45 5.55 2.79 10.63
N PHE A 46 6.74 3.37 10.79
CA PHE A 46 8.04 2.70 10.73
C PHE A 46 8.14 1.54 11.71
N GLU A 47 7.79 1.77 12.98
CA GLU A 47 7.90 0.77 14.04
C GLU A 47 6.96 -0.43 13.79
N ILE A 48 5.76 -0.19 13.26
CA ILE A 48 4.82 -1.26 12.93
C ILE A 48 5.40 -2.16 11.82
N VAL A 49 5.94 -1.55 10.76
CA VAL A 49 6.54 -2.31 9.66
C VAL A 49 7.82 -3.04 10.11
N LEU A 50 8.62 -2.44 10.98
CA LEU A 50 9.78 -3.07 11.58
C LEU A 50 9.39 -4.30 12.43
N GLU A 51 8.33 -4.20 13.23
CA GLU A 51 7.81 -5.33 14.02
C GLU A 51 7.36 -6.48 13.11
N ILE A 52 6.64 -6.18 12.03
CA ILE A 52 6.20 -7.17 11.04
C ILE A 52 7.41 -7.85 10.37
N LEU A 53 8.42 -7.08 9.95
CA LEU A 53 9.63 -7.62 9.31
C LEU A 53 10.45 -8.55 10.22
N ASN A 54 10.42 -8.31 11.54
CA ASN A 54 11.12 -9.14 12.53
C ASN A 54 10.28 -10.31 13.08
N SER A 55 9.02 -10.41 12.66
CA SER A 55 8.11 -11.47 13.09
C SER A 55 8.46 -12.83 12.46
N LYS A 56 7.75 -13.89 12.88
CA LYS A 56 7.90 -15.25 12.32
C LYS A 56 6.80 -15.60 11.32
N HIS A 57 6.25 -14.61 10.63
CA HIS A 57 5.27 -14.84 9.57
C HIS A 57 5.92 -15.50 8.35
N SER A 58 5.10 -16.13 7.49
CA SER A 58 5.57 -16.56 6.17
C SER A 58 5.91 -15.34 5.33
N HIS A 59 6.68 -15.52 4.26
CA HIS A 59 6.99 -14.43 3.33
C HIS A 59 5.71 -13.75 2.81
N GLU A 60 4.75 -14.53 2.29
CA GLU A 60 3.50 -14.01 1.74
C GLU A 60 2.65 -13.26 2.77
N ASP A 61 2.58 -13.78 4.00
CA ASP A 61 1.86 -13.14 5.11
C ASP A 61 2.55 -11.83 5.53
N THR A 62 3.88 -11.81 5.57
CA THR A 62 4.67 -10.60 5.85
C THR A 62 4.42 -9.52 4.79
N VAL A 63 4.49 -9.88 3.50
CA VAL A 63 4.21 -8.94 2.39
C VAL A 63 2.79 -8.41 2.48
N SER A 64 1.81 -9.29 2.69
CA SER A 64 0.38 -8.93 2.81
C SER A 64 0.15 -7.91 3.92
N ARG A 65 0.76 -8.13 5.09
CA ARG A 65 0.64 -7.23 6.25
C ARG A 65 1.29 -5.87 5.99
N ILE A 66 2.52 -5.85 5.46
CA ILE A 66 3.20 -4.59 5.11
C ILE A 66 2.38 -3.80 4.09
N LEU A 67 1.85 -4.49 3.08
CA LEU A 67 0.96 -3.88 2.09
C LEU A 67 -0.27 -3.28 2.76
N ALA A 68 -0.97 -4.04 3.61
CA ALA A 68 -2.17 -3.59 4.31
C ALA A 68 -1.92 -2.35 5.18
N ILE A 69 -0.86 -2.37 5.99
CA ILE A 69 -0.48 -1.26 6.87
C ILE A 69 -0.12 -0.01 6.06
N THR A 70 0.82 -0.17 5.12
CA THR A 70 1.34 0.95 4.33
C THR A 70 0.23 1.56 3.49
N GLY A 71 -0.59 0.74 2.83
CA GLY A 71 -1.63 1.27 1.94
C GLY A 71 -2.81 1.86 2.69
N THR A 72 -3.15 1.35 3.87
CA THR A 72 -4.18 1.96 4.73
C THR A 72 -3.73 3.33 5.22
N TRP A 73 -2.49 3.42 5.72
CA TRP A 73 -1.91 4.70 6.14
C TRP A 73 -1.81 5.69 4.97
N MET A 74 -1.35 5.25 3.80
CA MET A 74 -1.23 6.10 2.61
C MET A 74 -2.59 6.70 2.21
N ASN A 75 -3.63 5.87 2.17
CA ASN A 75 -4.98 6.31 1.83
C ASN A 75 -5.52 7.33 2.83
N ALA A 76 -5.36 7.06 4.13
CA ALA A 76 -5.81 7.98 5.16
C ALA A 76 -5.03 9.30 5.15
N ALA A 77 -3.70 9.24 4.95
CA ALA A 77 -2.82 10.40 5.04
C ALA A 77 -2.87 11.30 3.79
N SER A 78 -3.22 10.78 2.63
CA SER A 78 -3.20 11.53 1.36
C SER A 78 -4.56 11.71 0.69
N GLY A 79 -5.58 10.95 1.10
CA GLY A 79 -6.87 10.86 0.39
C GLY A 79 -6.82 9.97 -0.85
N SER A 80 -5.72 9.25 -1.07
CA SER A 80 -5.62 8.21 -2.11
C SER A 80 -6.56 7.04 -1.84
N GLN A 81 -6.67 6.17 -2.83
CA GLN A 81 -7.53 4.99 -2.75
C GLN A 81 -6.77 3.75 -3.21
N TRP A 82 -7.23 2.60 -2.73
CA TRP A 82 -6.83 1.32 -3.28
C TRP A 82 -7.27 1.24 -4.74
N THR A 83 -6.35 0.92 -5.63
CA THR A 83 -6.67 0.73 -7.04
C THR A 83 -5.87 -0.43 -7.63
N VAL A 84 -6.37 -0.95 -8.74
CA VAL A 84 -5.62 -1.92 -9.54
C VAL A 84 -4.88 -1.13 -10.62
N GLY A 85 -3.57 -1.33 -10.71
CA GLY A 85 -2.71 -0.58 -11.62
C GLY A 85 -2.75 -1.03 -13.08
N PRO A 86 -2.03 -0.34 -13.97
CA PRO A 86 -1.86 -0.74 -15.36
C PRO A 86 -1.13 -2.08 -15.44
N LEU A 87 -1.54 -2.89 -16.41
CA LEU A 87 -0.65 -3.89 -16.98
C LEU A 87 0.44 -3.14 -17.76
N SER A 88 1.66 -3.05 -17.21
CA SER A 88 2.80 -2.86 -18.09
C SER A 88 2.84 -4.04 -19.06
N SER A 89 3.39 -3.86 -20.27
CA SER A 89 3.43 -4.91 -21.32
C SER A 89 4.36 -6.10 -21.00
N THR A 90 4.65 -6.36 -19.72
CA THR A 90 5.46 -7.50 -19.27
C THR A 90 4.60 -8.44 -18.43
N ALA A 91 4.80 -9.75 -18.64
CA ALA A 91 3.86 -10.82 -18.24
C ALA A 91 3.72 -11.07 -16.72
N TYR A 92 4.25 -10.21 -15.86
CA TYR A 92 4.28 -10.43 -14.40
C TYR A 92 3.94 -9.18 -13.56
N SER A 93 3.43 -8.08 -14.13
CA SER A 93 3.13 -6.86 -13.35
C SER A 93 1.68 -6.81 -12.86
N GLU A 94 1.31 -7.70 -11.94
CA GLU A 94 0.09 -7.58 -11.14
C GLU A 94 0.45 -6.85 -9.84
N ARG A 95 0.15 -5.55 -9.71
CA ARG A 95 0.45 -4.82 -8.48
C ARG A 95 -0.80 -4.12 -7.95
N VAL A 96 -1.27 -4.56 -6.79
CA VAL A 96 -2.11 -3.74 -5.93
C VAL A 96 -1.26 -2.53 -5.57
N GLY A 97 -1.70 -1.37 -6.03
CA GLY A 97 -0.98 -0.14 -5.83
C GLY A 97 -1.91 0.90 -5.25
N VAL A 98 -1.40 1.66 -4.28
CA VAL A 98 -2.14 2.82 -3.83
C VAL A 98 -2.07 3.84 -4.96
N GLY A 99 -3.23 4.17 -5.51
CA GLY A 99 -3.33 5.04 -6.66
C GLY A 99 -4.66 5.78 -6.60
N VAL A 100 -4.56 7.09 -6.55
CA VAL A 100 -5.66 8.01 -6.77
C VAL A 100 -6.28 7.68 -8.14
N ARG A 101 -7.52 7.17 -8.12
CA ARG A 101 -8.46 6.99 -9.24
C ARG A 101 -7.80 6.69 -10.61
N TRP A 102 -7.87 5.43 -11.02
CA TRP A 102 -7.51 4.98 -12.38
C TRP A 102 -8.00 5.96 -13.46
N GLY A 103 -7.06 6.56 -14.22
CA GLY A 103 -7.34 7.38 -15.40
C GLY A 103 -6.69 8.77 -15.44
N GLU A 104 -6.43 9.44 -14.30
CA GLU A 104 -6.08 10.88 -14.36
C GLU A 104 -4.89 11.36 -13.48
N LEU A 105 -4.39 10.60 -12.48
CA LEU A 105 -3.68 11.26 -11.36
C LEU A 105 -2.31 10.68 -10.95
N ALA A 106 -2.17 9.39 -10.66
CA ALA A 106 -0.88 8.66 -10.49
C ALA A 106 -1.09 7.26 -9.88
N PHE A 107 -0.04 6.43 -9.91
CA PHE A 107 -0.06 5.06 -9.40
C PHE A 107 1.26 4.69 -8.70
N SER A 108 1.19 4.24 -7.44
CA SER A 108 2.33 3.66 -6.72
C SER A 108 2.19 2.13 -6.63
N PRO A 109 3.15 1.35 -7.17
CA PRO A 109 3.08 -0.11 -7.27
C PRO A 109 3.36 -0.85 -5.95
N LEU A 110 2.63 -0.50 -4.88
CA LEU A 110 2.97 -0.83 -3.49
C LEU A 110 3.25 -2.31 -3.21
N LEU A 111 2.50 -3.25 -3.80
CA LEU A 111 2.77 -4.69 -3.64
C LEU A 111 4.23 -5.06 -3.96
N GLY A 112 4.72 -4.64 -5.14
CA GLY A 112 6.08 -4.97 -5.55
C GLY A 112 7.16 -4.24 -4.75
N ILE A 113 6.81 -3.09 -4.17
CA ILE A 113 7.72 -2.36 -3.26
C ILE A 113 7.78 -3.11 -1.91
N SER A 114 6.64 -3.61 -1.41
CA SER A 114 6.57 -4.43 -0.19
C SER A 114 7.32 -5.76 -0.34
N GLU A 115 7.19 -6.44 -1.48
CA GLU A 115 7.96 -7.66 -1.79
C GLU A 115 9.47 -7.39 -1.72
N ASN A 116 9.92 -6.32 -2.41
CA ASN A 116 11.33 -5.94 -2.42
C ASN A 116 11.85 -5.57 -1.01
N LEU A 117 11.02 -4.90 -0.19
CA LEU A 117 11.34 -4.63 1.20
C LEU A 117 11.59 -5.94 1.97
N VAL A 118 10.66 -6.90 1.89
CA VAL A 118 10.78 -8.19 2.60
C VAL A 118 12.01 -8.97 2.13
N ASP A 119 12.29 -8.99 0.83
CA ASP A 119 13.44 -9.70 0.25
C ASP A 119 14.78 -9.06 0.65
N THR A 120 14.83 -7.73 0.68
CA THR A 120 16.09 -7.00 0.88
C THR A 120 16.42 -6.82 2.36
N PHE A 121 15.42 -6.67 3.23
CA PHE A 121 15.59 -6.33 4.65
C PHE A 121 16.56 -7.26 5.41
N PRO A 122 16.54 -8.61 5.25
CA PRO A 122 17.47 -9.50 5.95
C PRO A 122 18.94 -9.24 5.62
N THR A 123 19.22 -8.73 4.42
CA THR A 123 20.59 -8.45 3.95
C THR A 123 20.98 -7.00 4.23
N TRP A 124 20.02 -6.07 4.12
CA TRP A 124 20.23 -4.65 4.33
C TRP A 124 19.05 -4.04 5.09
N PRO A 125 19.08 -4.04 6.43
CA PRO A 125 18.00 -3.48 7.25
C PRO A 125 17.73 -1.98 6.99
N GLY A 126 18.73 -1.24 6.49
CA GLY A 126 18.59 0.16 6.12
C GLY A 126 17.59 0.42 4.99
N VAL A 127 17.23 -0.60 4.21
CA VAL A 127 16.21 -0.49 3.15
C VAL A 127 14.85 -0.05 3.70
N LEU A 128 14.55 -0.34 4.97
CA LEU A 128 13.30 0.12 5.61
C LEU A 128 13.23 1.65 5.71
N MET A 129 14.36 2.32 5.94
CA MET A 129 14.41 3.79 5.97
C MET A 129 14.13 4.38 4.58
N GLU A 130 14.67 3.77 3.53
CA GLU A 130 14.39 4.18 2.15
C GLU A 130 12.94 3.92 1.76
N PHE A 131 12.41 2.77 2.16
CA PHE A 131 11.01 2.43 1.98
C PHE A 131 10.10 3.48 2.65
N ALA A 132 10.33 3.79 3.92
CA ALA A 132 9.56 4.76 4.68
C ALA A 132 9.57 6.14 4.00
N ARG A 133 10.77 6.64 3.65
CA ARG A 133 10.91 7.94 2.97
C ARG A 133 10.16 7.97 1.63
N MET A 134 10.21 6.87 0.86
CA MET A 134 9.46 6.76 -0.39
C MET A 134 7.94 6.84 -0.17
N GLN A 135 7.43 6.22 0.90
CA GLN A 135 6.00 6.29 1.21
C GLN A 135 5.57 7.70 1.64
N GLU A 136 6.44 8.44 2.33
CA GLU A 136 6.16 9.84 2.67
C GLU A 136 6.21 10.77 1.46
N ASP A 137 7.20 10.58 0.57
CA ASP A 137 7.29 11.29 -0.71
C ASP A 137 6.01 11.05 -1.55
N ASP A 138 5.56 9.79 -1.64
CA ASP A 138 4.32 9.39 -2.33
C ASP A 138 3.08 10.01 -1.66
N ARG A 139 2.99 9.99 -0.32
CA ARG A 139 1.90 10.61 0.45
C ARG A 139 1.75 12.08 0.09
N ASP A 140 2.85 12.82 0.13
CA ASP A 140 2.84 14.27 -0.10
C ASP A 140 2.49 14.60 -1.54
N TYR A 141 3.03 13.83 -2.49
CA TYR A 141 2.65 13.93 -3.90
C TYR A 141 1.15 13.69 -4.12
N PHE A 142 0.59 12.61 -3.57
CA PHE A 142 -0.84 12.32 -3.72
C PHE A 142 -1.73 13.36 -3.04
N ARG A 143 -1.34 13.83 -1.86
CA ARG A 143 -2.06 14.87 -1.12
C ARG A 143 -2.13 16.17 -1.93
N GLN A 144 -0.99 16.62 -2.46
CA GLN A 144 -0.93 17.80 -3.32
C GLN A 144 -1.83 17.62 -4.54
N ARG A 145 -1.72 16.48 -5.22
CA ARG A 145 -2.47 16.24 -6.44
C ARG A 145 -3.98 16.21 -6.19
N MET A 146 -4.43 15.69 -5.05
CA MET A 146 -5.85 15.72 -4.65
C MET A 146 -6.36 17.14 -4.40
N GLN A 147 -5.53 18.03 -3.84
CA GLN A 147 -5.89 19.43 -3.63
C GLN A 147 -6.08 20.18 -4.95
N GLU A 148 -5.17 20.00 -5.91
CA GLU A 148 -5.26 20.65 -7.23
C GLU A 148 -6.57 20.34 -7.95
N ILE A 149 -7.04 19.09 -7.91
CA ILE A 149 -8.32 18.70 -8.52
C ILE A 149 -9.50 19.41 -7.86
N LEU A 150 -9.51 19.47 -6.53
CA LEU A 150 -10.60 20.09 -5.78
C LEU A 150 -10.70 21.59 -6.06
N GLU A 151 -9.60 22.24 -6.43
CA GLU A 151 -9.58 23.66 -6.85
C GLU A 151 -10.04 23.85 -8.31
N GLU A 152 -9.90 22.84 -9.16
CA GLU A 152 -10.33 22.86 -10.56
C GLU A 152 -11.82 22.49 -10.76
N THR A 153 -12.49 21.95 -9.74
CA THR A 153 -13.88 21.43 -9.81
C THR A 153 -14.89 22.35 -9.14
#